data_AF-A0A3N5UA07-F1
#
_entry.id   AF-A0A3N5UA07-F1
#
_cell.length_a   1.000
_cell.length_b   1.000
_cell.length_c   1.000
_cell.angle_alpha   90.00
_cell.angle_beta   90.00
_cell.angle_gamma   90.00
#
_symmetry.space_group_name_H-M   'P 1'
#
loop_
_entity.id
_entity.type
_entity.pdbx_description
1 polymer ?
#
loop_
_entity_poly.entity_id
_entity_poly.type
_entity_poly.pdbx_seq_one_letter_code
_entity_poly.pdbx_strand_id
1 'polypeptide(L)'
;RFGDGIYGRQPTTNTEFTATYRIGNGQSGNIGAEAIYHVVTNDTGITSIRNPLPAQGGTDPEAIEDVRLYAPRAFRTQERAVTAADYAEVAERHSDVQEAAATRRWTGSWYTMFLTVDRKGGRPVDADFEAELRDFLERYRLAGQDLEIDGPSFVPLDIAFTVCVEPGYFRSDVKEALLETFSNRDLPDGRRGFFHPDNFTCGQPVYLSPIVAAIMQVPGVRWVDLAASKGTRFKRWGQGAHGELKNGQIDIGRLEIARLDNDPNTPENGKIDFIMEGGL
;
A
#
# COMPACT_ATOMS: atom_id res chain seq x y z
N ARG A 1 18.78 2.11 -31.90
CA ARG A 1 18.53 1.23 -33.08
C ARG A 1 17.17 1.63 -33.63
N PHE A 2 17.02 1.68 -34.96
CA PHE A 2 15.72 1.92 -35.61
C PHE A 2 15.04 0.60 -35.97
N GLY A 3 13.78 0.66 -36.39
CA GLY A 3 13.05 -0.50 -36.89
C GLY A 3 13.60 -1.03 -38.21
N ASP A 4 13.22 -2.26 -38.53
CA ASP A 4 13.64 -3.03 -39.71
C ASP A 4 12.59 -3.04 -40.84
N GLY A 5 11.51 -2.26 -40.69
CA GLY A 5 10.38 -2.23 -41.62
C GLY A 5 9.35 -3.34 -41.37
N ILE A 6 9.63 -4.28 -40.46
CA ILE A 6 8.74 -5.38 -40.08
C ILE A 6 8.16 -5.12 -38.68
N TYR A 7 9.01 -4.85 -37.68
CA TYR A 7 8.63 -4.57 -36.30
C TYR A 7 8.93 -3.13 -35.86
N GLY A 8 8.95 -2.21 -36.82
CA GLY A 8 9.14 -0.79 -36.59
C GLY A 8 9.51 -0.09 -37.89
N ARG A 9 9.22 1.21 -37.99
CA ARG A 9 9.48 1.96 -39.22
C ARG A 9 10.98 2.04 -39.49
N GLN A 10 11.39 1.50 -40.63
CA GLN A 10 12.75 1.70 -41.14
C GLN A 10 12.86 3.12 -41.69
N PRO A 11 13.91 3.87 -41.32
CA PRO A 11 14.22 5.14 -41.97
C PRO A 11 14.47 4.94 -43.46
N THR A 12 14.12 5.96 -44.24
CA THR A 12 14.52 6.01 -45.65
C THR A 12 16.04 6.07 -45.78
N THR A 13 16.59 5.43 -46.81
CA THR A 13 18.02 5.51 -47.13
C THR A 13 18.44 6.98 -47.24
N ASN A 14 19.60 7.32 -46.65
CA ASN A 14 20.15 8.68 -46.57
C ASN A 14 19.39 9.67 -45.67
N THR A 15 18.56 9.18 -44.73
CA THR A 15 18.03 10.06 -43.66
C THR A 15 19.18 10.47 -42.74
N GLU A 16 19.43 11.77 -42.62
CA GLU A 16 20.38 12.32 -41.67
C GLU A 16 19.73 12.47 -40.30
N PHE A 17 20.39 11.94 -39.26
CA PHE A 17 19.95 12.05 -37.88
C PHE A 17 20.89 12.93 -37.10
N THR A 18 20.36 13.95 -36.44
CA THR A 18 21.10 14.76 -35.47
C THR A 18 20.57 14.43 -34.08
N ALA A 19 21.46 14.06 -33.16
CA ALA A 19 21.13 13.83 -31.77
C ALA A 19 21.98 14.73 -30.88
N THR A 20 21.32 15.56 -30.08
CA THR A 20 21.95 16.34 -29.02
C THR A 20 21.64 15.66 -27.71
N TYR A 21 22.68 15.16 -27.03
CA TYR A 21 22.55 14.52 -25.73
C TYR A 21 23.58 15.06 -24.77
N ARG A 22 23.30 14.92 -23.47
CA ARG A 22 24.21 15.31 -22.40
C ARG A 22 25.06 14.10 -22.01
N ILE A 23 26.35 14.33 -21.81
CA ILE A 23 27.28 13.34 -21.27
C ILE A 23 27.58 13.76 -19.84
N GLY A 24 27.25 12.90 -18.88
CA GLY A 24 27.51 13.15 -17.45
C GLY A 24 28.90 12.68 -17.04
N ASN A 25 29.43 13.27 -15.95
CA ASN A 25 30.74 12.92 -15.38
C ASN A 25 30.65 11.94 -14.20
N GLY A 26 29.50 11.27 -14.01
CA GLY A 26 29.25 10.43 -12.85
C GLY A 26 29.24 11.22 -11.53
N GLN A 27 29.60 10.55 -10.43
CA GLN A 27 29.62 11.17 -9.10
C GLN A 27 30.61 12.35 -9.00
N SER A 28 31.65 12.36 -9.82
CA SER A 28 32.63 13.47 -9.87
C SER A 28 32.01 14.81 -10.30
N GLY A 29 30.83 14.78 -10.94
CA GLY A 29 30.06 15.97 -11.28
C GLY A 29 29.25 16.56 -10.13
N ASN A 30 29.16 15.87 -8.98
CA ASN A 30 28.52 16.41 -7.78
C ASN A 30 29.48 17.35 -7.08
N ILE A 31 29.17 18.64 -7.09
CA ILE A 31 30.02 19.69 -6.52
C ILE A 31 29.22 20.55 -5.54
N GLY A 32 29.93 21.07 -4.54
CA GLY A 32 29.34 21.90 -3.49
C GLY A 32 28.72 23.19 -4.02
N ALA A 33 27.92 23.84 -3.18
CA ALA A 33 27.51 25.21 -3.43
C ALA A 33 28.75 26.10 -3.61
N GLU A 34 28.63 27.13 -4.44
CA GLU A 34 29.66 28.11 -4.80
C GLU A 34 30.90 27.56 -5.53
N ALA A 35 30.92 26.27 -5.91
CA ALA A 35 32.03 25.67 -6.65
C ALA A 35 32.08 26.04 -8.15
N ILE A 36 30.96 26.46 -8.75
CA ILE A 36 30.86 26.95 -10.13
C ILE A 36 30.83 28.47 -10.11
N TYR A 37 31.93 29.10 -10.53
CA TYR A 37 32.07 30.56 -10.52
C TYR A 37 32.76 31.13 -11.78
N HIS A 38 33.05 30.28 -12.78
CA HIS A 38 33.66 30.68 -14.06
C HIS A 38 32.70 30.46 -15.22
N VAL A 39 32.57 31.46 -16.09
CA VAL A 39 31.76 31.38 -17.33
C VAL A 39 32.61 31.78 -18.54
N VAL A 40 32.47 31.03 -19.63
CA VAL A 40 33.04 31.42 -20.93
C VAL A 40 31.91 32.02 -21.76
N THR A 41 31.92 33.33 -21.94
CA THR A 41 30.88 34.07 -22.66
C THR A 41 31.46 35.28 -23.39
N ASN A 42 30.85 35.67 -24.51
CA ASN A 42 31.15 36.92 -25.22
C ASN A 42 30.27 38.08 -24.73
N ASP A 43 29.35 37.82 -23.81
CA ASP A 43 28.45 38.82 -23.23
C ASP A 43 29.16 39.62 -22.13
N THR A 44 29.28 40.93 -22.33
CA THR A 44 29.96 41.85 -21.40
C THR A 44 29.09 42.30 -20.23
N GLY A 45 27.78 42.00 -20.25
CA GLY A 45 26.85 42.34 -19.16
C GLY A 45 26.93 41.41 -17.95
N ILE A 46 27.61 40.26 -18.06
CA ILE A 46 27.71 39.27 -16.99
C ILE A 46 28.95 39.56 -16.13
N THR A 47 28.74 40.03 -14.91
CA THR A 47 29.82 40.43 -13.99
C THR A 47 30.24 39.33 -13.02
N SER A 48 29.35 38.39 -12.71
CA SER A 48 29.66 37.22 -11.87
C SER A 48 28.63 36.12 -12.09
N ILE A 49 29.05 34.87 -11.86
CA ILE A 49 28.16 33.72 -11.76
C ILE A 49 28.49 32.93 -10.50
N ARG A 50 27.50 32.21 -9.98
CA ARG A 50 27.64 31.36 -8.80
C ARG A 50 26.58 30.27 -8.84
N ASN A 51 26.84 29.14 -8.19
CA ASN A 51 25.83 28.12 -7.91
C ASN A 51 25.46 28.12 -6.41
N PRO A 52 24.38 28.81 -6.00
CA PRO A 52 23.97 28.85 -4.60
C PRO A 52 23.63 27.48 -4.01
N LEU A 53 23.27 26.52 -4.87
CA LEU A 53 22.97 25.15 -4.50
C LEU A 53 24.05 24.20 -5.05
N PRO A 54 24.33 23.10 -4.33
CA PRO A 54 25.22 22.07 -4.85
C PRO A 54 24.64 21.45 -6.11
N ALA A 55 25.53 21.09 -7.04
CA ALA A 55 25.16 20.25 -8.17
C ALA A 55 25.02 18.80 -7.69
N GLN A 56 23.92 18.15 -8.06
CA GLN A 56 23.54 16.80 -7.61
C GLN A 56 23.03 15.97 -8.79
N GLY A 57 22.90 14.65 -8.59
CA GLY A 57 22.37 13.73 -9.60
C GLY A 57 23.42 13.09 -10.51
N GLY A 58 24.71 13.39 -10.29
CA GLY A 58 25.82 12.64 -10.87
C GLY A 58 25.89 11.25 -10.25
N THR A 59 25.68 10.21 -11.05
CA THR A 59 25.76 8.81 -10.64
C THR A 59 26.71 8.08 -11.57
N ASP A 60 27.63 7.31 -11.00
CA ASP A 60 28.56 6.50 -11.80
C ASP A 60 27.82 5.41 -12.58
N PRO A 61 28.38 4.91 -13.69
CA PRO A 61 27.84 3.75 -14.37
C PRO A 61 27.67 2.57 -13.39
N GLU A 62 26.58 1.84 -13.54
CA GLU A 62 26.28 0.67 -12.71
C GLU A 62 27.40 -0.36 -12.78
N ALA A 63 27.80 -0.91 -11.64
CA ALA A 63 28.88 -1.89 -11.59
C ALA A 63 28.46 -3.19 -12.28
N ILE A 64 29.42 -3.87 -12.93
CA ILE A 64 29.11 -5.10 -13.69
C ILE A 64 28.51 -6.21 -12.82
N GLU A 65 28.85 -6.28 -11.53
CA GLU A 65 28.29 -7.26 -10.60
C GLU A 65 26.83 -6.98 -10.25
N ASP A 66 26.46 -5.70 -10.09
CA ASP A 66 25.07 -5.28 -9.90
C ASP A 66 24.24 -5.59 -11.16
N VAL A 67 24.79 -5.27 -12.34
CA VAL A 67 24.15 -5.63 -13.62
C VAL A 67 23.95 -7.15 -13.72
N ARG A 68 24.92 -7.97 -13.31
CA ARG A 68 24.77 -9.45 -13.33
C ARG A 68 23.66 -9.94 -12.41
N LEU A 69 23.44 -9.26 -11.28
CA LEU A 69 22.37 -9.59 -10.34
C LEU A 69 20.99 -9.14 -10.85
N TYR A 70 20.89 -7.94 -11.41
CA TYR A 70 19.62 -7.31 -11.78
C TYR A 70 19.17 -7.58 -13.22
N ALA A 71 20.09 -7.72 -14.19
CA ALA A 71 19.74 -7.92 -15.59
C ALA A 71 18.82 -9.14 -15.82
N PRO A 72 19.02 -10.31 -15.18
CA PRO A 72 18.10 -11.44 -15.32
C PRO A 72 16.67 -11.13 -14.84
N ARG A 73 16.50 -10.27 -13.82
CA ARG A 73 15.17 -9.83 -13.36
C ARG A 73 14.50 -8.92 -14.39
N ALA A 74 15.24 -8.03 -15.03
CA ALA A 74 14.69 -7.15 -16.07
C ALA A 74 14.09 -7.93 -17.26
N PHE A 75 14.65 -9.09 -17.61
CA PHE A 75 14.06 -9.99 -18.62
C PHE A 75 12.88 -10.85 -18.10
N ARG A 76 12.69 -10.93 -16.78
CA ARG A 76 11.54 -11.63 -16.17
C ARG A 76 10.34 -10.73 -15.99
N THR A 77 10.53 -9.42 -15.89
CA THR A 77 9.43 -8.45 -15.87
C THR A 77 8.76 -8.45 -17.24
N GLN A 78 7.68 -9.22 -17.36
CA GLN A 78 6.90 -9.27 -18.58
C GLN A 78 5.97 -8.05 -18.62
N GLU A 79 5.99 -7.32 -19.73
CA GLU A 79 5.03 -6.25 -20.03
C GLU A 79 3.72 -6.83 -20.57
N ARG A 80 3.30 -7.98 -20.03
CA ARG A 80 2.04 -8.67 -20.33
C ARG A 80 1.56 -9.44 -19.12
N ALA A 81 0.25 -9.53 -18.95
CA ALA A 81 -0.39 -10.32 -17.91
C ALA A 81 -1.11 -11.53 -18.52
N VAL A 82 -0.71 -12.74 -18.16
CA VAL A 82 -1.26 -14.00 -18.70
C VAL A 82 -1.95 -14.81 -17.62
N THR A 83 -1.30 -14.94 -16.46
CA THR A 83 -1.80 -15.67 -15.30
C THR A 83 -2.53 -14.74 -14.34
N ALA A 84 -3.33 -15.29 -13.43
CA ALA A 84 -3.95 -14.50 -12.37
C ALA A 84 -2.92 -13.74 -11.52
N ALA A 85 -1.79 -14.37 -11.19
CA ALA A 85 -0.72 -13.72 -10.46
C ALA A 85 -0.14 -12.52 -11.24
N ASP A 86 -0.01 -12.63 -12.56
CA ASP A 86 0.50 -11.51 -13.37
C ASP A 86 -0.47 -10.31 -13.35
N TYR A 87 -1.79 -10.54 -13.41
CA TYR A 87 -2.77 -9.46 -13.35
C TYR A 87 -2.75 -8.75 -11.99
N ALA A 88 -2.62 -9.50 -10.90
CA ALA A 88 -2.45 -8.93 -9.56
C ALA A 88 -1.17 -8.09 -9.47
N GLU A 89 -0.02 -8.66 -9.86
CA GLU A 89 1.27 -7.97 -9.83
C GLU A 89 1.29 -6.70 -10.68
N VAL A 90 0.66 -6.72 -11.87
CA VAL A 90 0.58 -5.55 -12.73
C VAL A 90 -0.35 -4.49 -12.14
N ALA A 91 -1.50 -4.88 -11.59
CA ALA A 91 -2.43 -3.94 -10.93
C ALA A 91 -1.78 -3.23 -9.73
N GLU A 92 -0.96 -3.93 -8.95
CA GLU A 92 -0.20 -3.36 -7.82
C GLU A 92 0.86 -2.33 -8.24
N ARG A 93 1.19 -2.23 -9.54
CA ARG A 93 2.04 -1.15 -10.06
C ARG A 93 1.31 0.18 -10.14
N HIS A 94 -0.03 0.18 -10.07
CA HIS A 94 -0.82 1.40 -10.03
C HIS A 94 -0.70 2.08 -8.67
N SER A 95 -0.45 3.38 -8.62
CA SER A 95 -0.10 4.09 -7.37
C SER A 95 -1.20 4.05 -6.31
N ASP A 96 -2.45 3.91 -6.72
CA ASP A 96 -3.63 3.87 -5.86
C ASP A 96 -3.99 2.47 -5.33
N VAL A 97 -3.37 1.43 -5.87
CA VAL A 97 -3.58 0.04 -5.45
C VAL A 97 -2.63 -0.29 -4.30
N GLN A 98 -3.17 -0.87 -3.24
CA GLN A 98 -2.38 -1.40 -2.13
C GLN A 98 -2.01 -2.86 -2.38
N GLU A 99 -3.01 -3.68 -2.70
CA GLU A 99 -2.87 -5.09 -3.05
C GLU A 99 -3.98 -5.49 -4.01
N ALA A 100 -3.74 -6.51 -4.83
CA ALA A 100 -4.76 -7.06 -5.70
C ALA A 100 -4.78 -8.59 -5.68
N ALA A 101 -5.97 -9.16 -5.78
CA ALA A 101 -6.14 -10.60 -5.90
C ALA A 101 -6.91 -10.91 -7.19
N ALA A 102 -6.27 -11.62 -8.13
CA ALA A 102 -6.93 -12.02 -9.36
C ALA A 102 -7.38 -13.49 -9.35
N THR A 103 -8.43 -13.82 -10.09
CA THR A 103 -8.86 -15.20 -10.35
C THR A 103 -9.52 -15.33 -11.70
N ARG A 104 -9.10 -16.36 -12.43
CA ARG A 104 -9.71 -16.73 -13.69
C ARG A 104 -10.95 -17.59 -13.45
N ARG A 105 -12.12 -17.13 -13.91
CA ARG A 105 -13.41 -17.83 -13.72
C ARG A 105 -14.05 -18.12 -15.07
N TRP A 106 -14.64 -19.31 -15.21
CA TRP A 106 -15.50 -19.63 -16.35
C TRP A 106 -16.86 -18.97 -16.16
N THR A 107 -17.29 -18.15 -17.11
CA THR A 107 -18.54 -17.38 -17.04
C THR A 107 -19.67 -18.00 -17.90
N GLY A 108 -19.45 -19.22 -18.40
CA GLY A 108 -20.43 -19.96 -19.21
C GLY A 108 -20.01 -20.08 -20.67
N SER A 109 -19.50 -19.00 -21.26
CA SER A 109 -19.10 -18.95 -22.68
C SER A 109 -17.59 -18.77 -22.89
N TRP A 110 -16.89 -18.17 -21.93
CA TRP A 110 -15.44 -17.99 -21.95
C TRP A 110 -14.90 -17.82 -20.53
N TYR A 111 -13.59 -17.58 -20.42
CA TYR A 111 -12.95 -17.24 -19.15
C TYR A 111 -12.80 -15.73 -19.01
N THR A 112 -13.16 -15.22 -17.84
CA THR A 112 -12.94 -13.82 -17.44
C THR A 112 -11.94 -13.79 -16.30
N MET A 113 -11.03 -12.82 -16.32
CA MET A 113 -10.15 -12.51 -15.20
C MET A 113 -10.91 -11.57 -14.27
N PHE A 114 -11.19 -12.02 -13.05
CA PHE A 114 -11.73 -11.17 -11.99
C PHE A 114 -10.57 -10.65 -11.16
N LEU A 115 -10.52 -9.34 -10.95
CA LEU A 115 -9.47 -8.66 -10.22
C LEU A 115 -10.11 -7.90 -9.05
N THR A 116 -9.97 -8.44 -7.86
CA THR A 116 -10.39 -7.77 -6.62
C THR A 116 -9.28 -6.85 -6.16
N VAL A 117 -9.57 -5.57 -5.95
CA VAL A 117 -8.56 -4.53 -5.71
C VAL A 117 -8.77 -3.86 -4.36
N ASP A 118 -7.78 -4.00 -3.49
CA ASP A 118 -7.65 -3.19 -2.27
C ASP A 118 -7.00 -1.85 -2.62
N ARG A 119 -7.75 -0.76 -2.44
CA ARG A 119 -7.22 0.60 -2.68
C ARG A 119 -6.66 1.18 -1.40
N LYS A 120 -5.55 1.92 -1.54
CA LYS A 120 -4.98 2.71 -0.44
C LYS A 120 -6.03 3.65 0.17
N GLY A 121 -6.03 3.70 1.49
CA GLY A 121 -6.98 4.43 2.32
C GLY A 121 -8.33 3.73 2.48
N GLY A 122 -8.47 2.47 2.05
CA GLY A 122 -9.76 1.76 2.04
C GLY A 122 -10.80 2.39 1.12
N ARG A 123 -10.34 3.08 0.06
CA ARG A 123 -11.23 3.74 -0.90
C ARG A 123 -12.05 2.69 -1.69
N PRO A 124 -13.30 3.00 -2.06
CA PRO A 124 -14.10 2.08 -2.86
C PRO A 124 -13.53 1.93 -4.26
N VAL A 125 -13.77 0.77 -4.88
CA VAL A 125 -13.65 0.59 -6.32
C VAL A 125 -14.95 1.10 -6.94
N ASP A 126 -14.98 2.38 -7.29
CA ASP A 126 -16.10 3.02 -8.00
C ASP A 126 -15.90 2.95 -9.51
N ALA A 127 -16.91 3.36 -10.28
CA ALA A 127 -16.89 3.26 -11.74
C ALA A 127 -15.77 4.08 -12.39
N ASP A 128 -15.39 5.22 -11.79
CA ASP A 128 -14.33 6.08 -12.29
C ASP A 128 -12.97 5.40 -12.11
N PHE A 129 -12.69 4.87 -10.91
CA PHE A 129 -11.46 4.13 -10.65
C PHE A 129 -11.39 2.81 -11.42
N GLU A 130 -12.51 2.12 -11.59
CA GLU A 130 -12.58 0.91 -12.41
C GLU A 130 -12.15 1.23 -13.86
N ALA A 131 -12.67 2.30 -14.45
CA ALA A 131 -12.31 2.71 -15.81
C ALA A 131 -10.82 3.10 -15.91
N GLU A 132 -10.32 3.88 -14.95
CA GLU A 132 -8.90 4.27 -14.85
C GLU A 132 -7.98 3.04 -14.79
N LEU A 133 -8.27 2.10 -13.87
CA LEU A 133 -7.44 0.91 -13.70
C LEU A 133 -7.55 -0.03 -14.91
N ARG A 134 -8.71 -0.13 -15.53
CA ARG A 134 -8.92 -0.89 -16.76
C ARG A 134 -8.07 -0.34 -17.91
N ASP A 135 -8.07 0.97 -18.11
CA ASP A 135 -7.24 1.65 -19.12
C ASP A 135 -5.74 1.43 -18.85
N PHE A 136 -5.34 1.49 -17.57
CA PHE A 136 -3.97 1.18 -17.16
C PHE A 136 -3.58 -0.26 -17.48
N LEU A 137 -4.48 -1.23 -17.26
CA LEU A 137 -4.24 -2.65 -17.47
C LEU A 137 -4.28 -3.05 -18.96
N GLU A 138 -4.92 -2.26 -19.82
CA GLU A 138 -5.12 -2.59 -21.23
C GLU A 138 -3.81 -2.82 -21.98
N ARG A 139 -2.75 -2.06 -21.66
CA ARG A 139 -1.41 -2.25 -22.27
C ARG A 139 -0.76 -3.60 -21.97
N TYR A 140 -1.21 -4.28 -20.91
CA TYR A 140 -0.65 -5.57 -20.47
C TYR A 140 -1.61 -6.74 -20.77
N ARG A 141 -2.89 -6.46 -20.96
CA ARG A 141 -3.95 -7.46 -21.14
C ARG A 141 -3.72 -8.27 -22.42
N LEU A 142 -3.93 -9.59 -22.34
CA LEU A 142 -3.98 -10.42 -23.53
C LEU A 142 -5.25 -10.12 -24.36
N ALA A 143 -5.07 -9.92 -25.66
CA ALA A 143 -6.19 -9.76 -26.58
C ALA A 143 -7.17 -10.94 -26.47
N GLY A 144 -8.46 -10.63 -26.37
CA GLY A 144 -9.53 -11.63 -26.23
C GLY A 144 -9.75 -12.19 -24.82
N GLN A 145 -9.05 -11.68 -23.78
CA GLN A 145 -9.41 -11.97 -22.39
C GLN A 145 -10.29 -10.86 -21.81
N ASP A 146 -11.43 -11.23 -21.24
CA ASP A 146 -12.25 -10.29 -20.49
C ASP A 146 -11.66 -10.05 -19.11
N LEU A 147 -11.78 -8.81 -18.65
CA LEU A 147 -11.36 -8.36 -17.33
C LEU A 147 -12.57 -7.79 -16.59
N GLU A 148 -12.78 -8.21 -15.37
CA GLU A 148 -13.73 -7.63 -14.42
C GLU A 148 -12.94 -7.14 -13.21
N ILE A 149 -13.23 -5.92 -12.74
CA ILE A 149 -12.54 -5.31 -11.61
C ILE A 149 -13.58 -5.05 -10.52
N ASP A 150 -13.33 -5.54 -9.32
CA ASP A 150 -14.23 -5.40 -8.18
C ASP A 150 -13.49 -5.00 -6.91
N GLY A 151 -14.24 -4.51 -5.92
CA GLY A 151 -13.73 -4.20 -4.59
C GLY A 151 -13.81 -5.41 -3.65
N PRO A 152 -12.97 -5.46 -2.61
CA PRO A 152 -12.98 -6.52 -1.62
C PRO A 152 -14.27 -6.53 -0.79
N SER A 153 -14.60 -7.68 -0.21
CA SER A 153 -15.67 -7.78 0.77
C SER A 153 -15.16 -7.40 2.15
N PHE A 154 -15.68 -6.32 2.72
CA PHE A 154 -15.29 -5.91 4.07
C PHE A 154 -15.95 -6.78 5.13
N VAL A 155 -15.15 -7.28 6.07
CA VAL A 155 -15.57 -8.08 7.22
C VAL A 155 -15.55 -7.18 8.46
N PRO A 156 -16.70 -6.64 8.87
CA PRO A 156 -16.77 -5.83 10.08
C PRO A 156 -16.47 -6.67 11.32
N LEU A 157 -15.71 -6.11 12.26
CA LEU A 157 -15.30 -6.78 13.50
C LEU A 157 -16.14 -6.32 14.71
N ASP A 158 -16.45 -7.23 15.63
CA ASP A 158 -17.01 -6.92 16.95
C ASP A 158 -15.99 -7.31 18.03
N ILE A 159 -15.30 -6.30 18.54
CA ILE A 159 -14.21 -6.46 19.50
C ILE A 159 -14.56 -5.76 20.81
N ALA A 160 -14.33 -6.43 21.92
CA ALA A 160 -14.32 -5.79 23.22
C ALA A 160 -13.37 -6.49 24.17
N PHE A 161 -12.72 -5.71 25.02
CA PHE A 161 -11.83 -6.23 26.06
C PHE A 161 -12.10 -5.57 27.40
N THR A 162 -11.86 -6.33 28.46
CA THR A 162 -11.84 -5.78 29.81
C THR A 162 -10.42 -5.42 30.18
N VAL A 163 -10.20 -4.14 30.48
CA VAL A 163 -8.88 -3.55 30.72
C VAL A 163 -8.82 -3.00 32.13
N CYS A 164 -7.83 -3.43 32.89
CA CYS A 164 -7.56 -2.91 34.22
C CYS A 164 -6.54 -1.79 34.15
N VAL A 165 -6.89 -0.66 34.76
CA VAL A 165 -6.08 0.55 34.80
C VAL A 165 -5.19 0.56 36.05
N GLU A 166 -3.94 0.95 35.88
CA GLU A 166 -2.99 1.17 36.98
C GLU A 166 -3.53 2.24 37.97
N PRO A 167 -3.37 2.06 39.29
CA PRO A 167 -3.67 3.10 40.26
C PRO A 167 -2.90 4.38 39.95
N GLY A 168 -3.58 5.53 40.05
CA GLY A 168 -2.98 6.83 39.72
C GLY A 168 -3.26 7.32 38.29
N TYR A 169 -3.84 6.47 37.43
CA TYR A 169 -4.36 6.87 36.12
C TYR A 169 -5.88 6.98 36.15
N PHE A 170 -6.42 7.97 35.45
CA PHE A 170 -7.86 8.11 35.24
C PHE A 170 -8.34 7.14 34.16
N ARG A 171 -9.47 6.46 34.42
CA ARG A 171 -10.06 5.51 33.46
C ARG A 171 -10.44 6.19 32.14
N SER A 172 -10.90 7.43 32.19
CA SER A 172 -11.27 8.22 31.02
C SER A 172 -10.09 8.38 30.07
N ASP A 173 -8.94 8.78 30.61
CA ASP A 173 -7.76 9.14 29.83
C ASP A 173 -7.15 7.90 29.18
N VAL A 174 -7.10 6.78 29.92
CA VAL A 174 -6.63 5.50 29.37
C VAL A 174 -7.61 4.96 28.33
N LYS A 175 -8.93 5.11 28.54
CA LYS A 175 -9.92 4.69 27.53
C LYS A 175 -9.82 5.53 26.26
N GLU A 176 -9.61 6.84 26.37
CA GLU A 176 -9.39 7.72 25.23
C GLU A 176 -8.12 7.35 24.46
N ALA A 177 -7.00 7.12 25.16
CA ALA A 177 -5.75 6.68 24.55
C ALA A 177 -5.87 5.32 23.84
N LEU A 178 -6.64 4.38 24.41
CA LEU A 178 -6.95 3.10 23.76
C LEU A 178 -7.79 3.31 22.50
N LEU A 179 -8.85 4.13 22.56
CA LEU A 179 -9.68 4.43 21.39
C LEU A 179 -8.91 5.14 20.28
N GLU A 180 -7.98 6.03 20.63
CA GLU A 180 -7.09 6.67 19.67
C GLU A 180 -6.13 5.65 19.02
N THR A 181 -5.47 4.83 19.85
CA THR A 181 -4.54 3.77 19.39
C THR A 181 -5.22 2.80 18.44
N PHE A 182 -6.47 2.41 18.72
CA PHE A 182 -7.25 1.47 17.92
C PHE A 182 -8.20 2.17 16.91
N SER A 183 -7.94 3.41 16.55
CA SER A 183 -8.70 4.10 15.51
C SER A 183 -8.34 3.60 14.10
N ASN A 184 -9.15 3.99 13.11
CA ASN A 184 -8.95 3.70 11.69
C ASN A 184 -8.29 4.86 10.91
N ARG A 185 -7.72 5.85 11.61
CA ARG A 185 -7.19 7.09 11.03
C ARG A 185 -5.69 7.26 11.28
N ASP A 186 -5.07 8.14 10.50
CA ASP A 186 -3.75 8.66 10.83
C ASP A 186 -3.84 9.50 12.10
N LEU A 187 -2.89 9.29 13.01
CA LEU A 187 -2.78 9.99 14.29
C LEU A 187 -1.97 11.30 14.11
N PRO A 188 -2.15 12.28 15.00
CA PRO A 188 -1.43 13.57 14.92
C PRO A 188 0.09 13.45 14.94
N ASP A 189 0.62 12.36 15.48
CA ASP A 189 2.05 12.07 15.56
C ASP A 189 2.62 11.38 14.30
N GLY A 190 1.79 11.18 13.27
CA GLY A 190 2.15 10.54 12.01
C GLY A 190 2.11 9.01 12.04
N ARG A 191 1.76 8.39 13.17
CA ARG A 191 1.48 6.95 13.22
C ARG A 191 0.10 6.64 12.68
N ARG A 192 -0.10 5.45 12.15
CA ARG A 192 -1.42 4.92 11.80
C ARG A 192 -2.08 4.30 13.04
N GLY A 193 -3.37 4.55 13.22
CA GLY A 193 -4.18 3.78 14.16
C GLY A 193 -4.16 2.29 13.81
N PHE A 194 -4.38 1.43 14.80
CA PHE A 194 -4.24 -0.02 14.63
C PHE A 194 -5.16 -0.55 13.51
N PHE A 195 -6.40 -0.08 13.46
CA PHE A 195 -7.41 -0.47 12.46
C PHE A 195 -7.44 0.43 11.23
N HIS A 196 -6.35 1.17 10.95
CA HIS A 196 -6.22 1.90 9.70
C HIS A 196 -6.37 0.94 8.50
N PRO A 197 -7.15 1.29 7.44
CA PRO A 197 -7.39 0.42 6.30
C PRO A 197 -6.10 -0.16 5.71
N ASP A 198 -5.06 0.67 5.56
CA ASP A 198 -3.77 0.25 5.01
C ASP A 198 -2.94 -0.73 5.87
N ASN A 199 -3.41 -1.10 7.07
CA ASN A 199 -2.77 -2.14 7.88
C ASN A 199 -3.35 -3.54 7.61
N PHE A 200 -4.44 -3.63 6.85
CA PHE A 200 -5.14 -4.86 6.53
C PHE A 200 -5.34 -4.99 5.03
N THR A 201 -5.24 -6.22 4.56
CA THR A 201 -5.39 -6.54 3.14
C THR A 201 -6.14 -7.87 2.96
N CYS A 202 -6.40 -8.23 1.70
CA CYS A 202 -7.17 -9.40 1.31
C CYS A 202 -6.62 -10.69 1.95
N GLY A 203 -7.46 -11.40 2.70
CA GLY A 203 -7.11 -12.69 3.30
C GLY A 203 -6.17 -12.61 4.50
N GLN A 204 -5.82 -11.43 5.00
CA GLN A 204 -5.00 -11.27 6.20
C GLN A 204 -5.82 -11.58 7.47
N PRO A 205 -5.48 -12.61 8.26
CA PRO A 205 -6.16 -12.89 9.51
C PRO A 205 -5.96 -11.77 10.53
N VAL A 206 -6.97 -11.52 11.36
CA VAL A 206 -6.83 -10.60 12.50
C VAL A 206 -6.40 -11.41 13.71
N TYR A 207 -5.16 -11.23 14.14
CA TYR A 207 -4.62 -11.93 15.30
C TYR A 207 -4.96 -11.21 16.61
N LEU A 208 -5.24 -12.00 17.64
CA LEU A 208 -5.50 -11.49 19.00
C LEU A 208 -4.22 -10.98 19.66
N SER A 209 -3.07 -11.61 19.38
CA SER A 209 -1.82 -11.29 20.07
C SER A 209 -1.28 -9.88 19.79
N PRO A 210 -1.29 -9.33 18.55
CA PRO A 210 -0.85 -7.95 18.32
C PRO A 210 -1.81 -6.93 18.93
N ILE A 211 -3.11 -7.24 18.98
CA ILE A 211 -4.11 -6.40 19.65
C ILE A 211 -3.82 -6.34 21.15
N VAL A 212 -3.63 -7.49 21.80
CA VAL A 212 -3.28 -7.55 23.23
C VAL A 212 -1.97 -6.82 23.50
N ALA A 213 -0.95 -7.01 22.65
CA ALA A 213 0.32 -6.31 22.78
C ALA A 213 0.14 -4.79 22.68
N ALA A 214 -0.64 -4.30 21.71
CA ALA A 214 -0.92 -2.87 21.55
C ALA A 214 -1.72 -2.29 22.73
N ILE A 215 -2.69 -3.03 23.29
CA ILE A 215 -3.40 -2.64 24.53
C ILE A 215 -2.40 -2.48 25.68
N MET A 216 -1.52 -3.46 25.88
CA MET A 216 -0.56 -3.47 26.98
C MET A 216 0.54 -2.41 26.85
N GLN A 217 0.74 -1.85 25.65
CA GLN A 217 1.69 -0.74 25.42
C GLN A 217 1.09 0.63 25.76
N VAL A 218 -0.22 0.75 25.95
CA VAL A 218 -0.84 2.02 26.34
C VAL A 218 -0.47 2.36 27.79
N PRO A 219 0.10 3.54 28.06
CA PRO A 219 0.42 3.97 29.42
C PRO A 219 -0.81 3.93 30.34
N GLY A 220 -0.63 3.35 31.52
CA GLY A 220 -1.71 3.21 32.51
C GLY A 220 -2.50 1.91 32.39
N VAL A 221 -2.23 1.04 31.41
CA VAL A 221 -2.80 -0.32 31.38
C VAL A 221 -1.98 -1.27 32.26
N ARG A 222 -2.64 -1.92 33.22
CA ARG A 222 -2.03 -2.93 34.10
C ARG A 222 -2.13 -4.33 33.52
N TRP A 223 -3.32 -4.72 33.08
CA TRP A 223 -3.59 -6.01 32.45
C TRP A 223 -4.85 -5.93 31.57
N VAL A 224 -4.97 -6.90 30.66
CA VAL A 224 -6.18 -7.14 29.86
C VAL A 224 -6.72 -8.55 30.14
N ASP A 225 -8.02 -8.66 30.36
CA ASP A 225 -8.71 -9.93 30.56
C ASP A 225 -9.43 -10.32 29.26
N LEU A 226 -9.20 -11.57 28.85
CA LEU A 226 -9.71 -12.16 27.63
C LEU A 226 -10.89 -13.10 27.89
N ALA A 227 -11.30 -13.27 29.15
CA ALA A 227 -12.40 -14.17 29.49
C ALA A 227 -13.71 -13.63 28.90
N ALA A 228 -14.44 -14.52 28.20
CA ALA A 228 -15.76 -14.18 27.68
C ALA A 228 -16.76 -13.80 28.79
N SER A 229 -16.60 -14.36 29.99
CA SER A 229 -17.40 -14.00 31.18
C SER A 229 -17.22 -12.55 31.63
N LYS A 230 -16.13 -11.91 31.21
CA LYS A 230 -15.85 -10.50 31.46
C LYS A 230 -16.29 -9.57 30.33
N GLY A 231 -17.10 -10.06 29.38
CA GLY A 231 -17.62 -9.26 28.28
C GLY A 231 -16.70 -9.17 27.07
N THR A 232 -15.61 -9.95 27.05
CA THR A 232 -14.68 -10.02 25.92
C THR A 232 -15.39 -10.49 24.66
N ARG A 233 -15.25 -9.75 23.58
CA ARG A 233 -15.71 -10.11 22.24
C ARG A 233 -14.53 -10.05 21.29
N PHE A 234 -14.40 -11.06 20.45
CA PHE A 234 -13.37 -11.11 19.42
C PHE A 234 -13.91 -12.01 18.31
N LYS A 235 -14.69 -11.41 17.40
CA LYS A 235 -15.44 -12.13 16.38
C LYS A 235 -15.82 -11.21 15.22
N ARG A 236 -16.37 -11.79 14.16
CA ARG A 236 -17.03 -11.05 13.08
C ARG A 236 -18.34 -10.42 13.59
N TRP A 237 -18.61 -9.18 13.19
CA TRP A 237 -19.84 -8.47 13.50
C TRP A 237 -21.05 -9.18 12.86
N GLY A 238 -22.20 -9.16 13.55
CA GLY A 238 -23.44 -9.80 13.07
C GLY A 238 -23.43 -11.33 13.08
N GLN A 239 -22.31 -11.97 13.48
CA GLN A 239 -22.18 -13.42 13.56
C GLN A 239 -22.00 -13.90 15.01
N GLY A 240 -22.33 -15.18 15.24
CA GLY A 240 -21.95 -15.89 16.46
C GLY A 240 -20.43 -16.04 16.56
N ALA A 241 -19.91 -16.30 17.77
CA ALA A 241 -18.51 -16.67 17.92
C ALA A 241 -18.30 -18.13 17.44
N HIS A 242 -17.33 -18.35 16.57
CA HIS A 242 -16.97 -19.65 16.00
C HIS A 242 -15.59 -20.14 16.49
N GLY A 243 -15.15 -19.70 17.68
CA GLY A 243 -13.91 -20.15 18.32
C GLY A 243 -12.70 -19.26 18.06
N GLU A 244 -12.90 -18.07 17.48
CA GLU A 244 -11.86 -17.09 17.14
C GLU A 244 -11.01 -16.73 18.36
N LEU A 245 -11.65 -16.49 19.52
CA LEU A 245 -10.97 -16.20 20.78
C LEU A 245 -10.08 -17.36 21.25
N LYS A 246 -10.55 -18.61 21.09
CA LYS A 246 -9.78 -19.81 21.46
C LYS A 246 -8.62 -20.04 20.50
N ASN A 247 -8.84 -19.78 19.22
CA ASN A 247 -7.83 -19.92 18.16
C ASN A 247 -6.83 -18.75 18.16
N GLY A 248 -7.18 -17.64 18.81
CA GLY A 248 -6.37 -16.42 18.85
C GLY A 248 -6.36 -15.65 17.53
N GLN A 249 -7.31 -15.91 16.63
CA GLN A 249 -7.43 -15.22 15.35
C GLN A 249 -8.87 -15.21 14.83
N ILE A 250 -9.24 -14.14 14.12
CA ILE A 250 -10.42 -14.10 13.25
C ILE A 250 -9.90 -14.40 11.84
N ASP A 251 -10.35 -15.52 11.27
CA ASP A 251 -10.04 -15.86 9.89
C ASP A 251 -10.70 -14.85 8.96
N ILE A 252 -9.97 -14.43 7.92
CA ILE A 252 -10.42 -13.54 6.86
C ILE A 252 -10.23 -14.28 5.54
N GLY A 253 -11.27 -14.31 4.71
CA GLY A 253 -11.27 -15.00 3.43
C GLY A 253 -10.38 -14.32 2.40
N ARG A 254 -9.99 -15.04 1.36
CA ARG A 254 -9.01 -14.58 0.36
C ARG A 254 -9.36 -13.27 -0.35
N LEU A 255 -10.64 -12.91 -0.46
CA LEU A 255 -11.12 -11.66 -1.07
C LEU A 255 -11.81 -10.74 -0.04
N GLU A 256 -11.59 -11.04 1.24
CA GLU A 256 -12.15 -10.30 2.37
C GLU A 256 -11.08 -9.43 3.02
N ILE A 257 -11.46 -8.27 3.54
CA ILE A 257 -10.60 -7.38 4.33
C ILE A 257 -11.28 -7.07 5.66
N ALA A 258 -10.54 -7.18 6.76
CA ALA A 258 -11.06 -6.82 8.08
C ALA A 258 -11.34 -5.31 8.18
N ARG A 259 -12.49 -4.93 8.75
CA ARG A 259 -12.89 -3.53 8.91
C ARG A 259 -13.37 -3.24 10.34
N LEU A 260 -12.90 -2.13 10.90
CA LEU A 260 -13.35 -1.64 12.20
C LEU A 260 -13.27 -0.12 12.23
N ASP A 261 -14.39 0.53 11.92
CA ASP A 261 -14.46 2.01 11.87
C ASP A 261 -14.77 2.64 13.23
N ASN A 262 -15.48 1.90 14.10
CA ASN A 262 -15.92 2.37 15.40
C ASN A 262 -16.76 3.67 15.37
N ASP A 263 -17.51 3.89 14.29
CA ASP A 263 -18.42 5.02 14.13
C ASP A 263 -19.80 4.68 14.73
N PRO A 264 -20.30 5.45 15.72
CA PRO A 264 -21.64 5.25 16.29
C PRO A 264 -22.78 5.36 15.28
N ASN A 265 -22.59 6.06 14.16
CA ASN A 265 -23.62 6.21 13.12
C ASN A 265 -23.68 5.00 12.17
N THR A 266 -22.59 4.23 12.06
CA THR A 266 -22.48 3.06 11.19
C THR A 266 -21.84 1.87 11.93
N PRO A 267 -22.42 1.40 13.05
CA PRO A 267 -21.85 0.33 13.89
C PRO A 267 -21.66 -0.99 13.13
N GLU A 268 -22.38 -1.20 12.04
CA GLU A 268 -22.23 -2.34 11.13
C GLU A 268 -20.88 -2.38 10.40
N ASN A 269 -20.12 -1.29 10.38
CA ASN A 269 -18.75 -1.24 9.85
C ASN A 269 -17.69 -1.67 10.88
N GLY A 270 -18.13 -2.24 12.00
CA GLY A 270 -17.28 -2.79 13.04
C GLY A 270 -17.12 -1.84 14.22
N LYS A 271 -16.96 -2.45 15.39
CA LYS A 271 -16.99 -1.78 16.69
C LYS A 271 -15.89 -2.32 17.60
N ILE A 272 -15.26 -1.41 18.35
CA ILE A 272 -14.39 -1.74 19.47
C ILE A 272 -14.90 -1.08 20.76
N ASP A 273 -14.85 -1.81 21.87
CA ASP A 273 -15.15 -1.25 23.18
C ASP A 273 -14.16 -1.73 24.25
N PHE A 274 -13.90 -0.87 25.22
CA PHE A 274 -13.02 -1.16 26.36
C PHE A 274 -13.81 -1.00 27.65
N ILE A 275 -13.95 -2.10 28.37
CA ILE A 275 -14.62 -2.18 29.67
C ILE A 275 -13.54 -1.92 30.73
N MET A 276 -13.60 -0.76 31.39
CA MET A 276 -12.53 -0.30 32.27
C MET A 276 -12.76 -0.73 33.73
N GLU A 277 -11.78 -1.40 34.32
CA GLU A 277 -11.70 -1.73 35.76
C GLU A 277 -10.47 -1.05 36.40
N GLY A 278 -10.39 -0.96 37.74
CA GLY A 278 -9.21 -0.41 38.44
C GLY A 278 -9.09 1.13 38.39
N GLY A 279 -7.88 1.68 38.36
CA GLY A 279 -7.65 3.13 38.26
C GLY A 279 -8.19 4.00 39.41
N LEU A 280 -8.13 5.32 39.19
CA LEU A 280 -8.81 6.35 39.99
C LEU A 280 -10.27 6.53 39.58
#